data_AF-A0A9W7GYE3-F1
#
_entry.id   AF-A0A9W7GYE3-F1
#
_cell.length_a   1.000
_cell.length_b   1.000
_cell.length_c   1.000
_cell.angle_alpha   90.00
_cell.angle_beta   90.00
_cell.angle_gamma   90.00
#
_symmetry.space_group_name_H-M   'P 1'
#
loop_
_entity.id
_entity.type
_entity.pdbx_description
1 polymer ?
#
loop_
_entity_poly.entity_id
_entity_poly.type
_entity_poly.pdbx_seq_one_letter_code
_entity_poly.pdbx_strand_id
1 'polypeptide(L)'
;MASLSAQTLLCIALMATTSLVMGLNGSVEGGQREFDYFALALQWPGTICHRTRHCCSSNACCRGSNSPTEFTIHGLWPDYNDGTWPSCCARARFDVKEISPLMDALQKYWPSLYCSRSSTCFSGKGIFWAHEVDIACISLYIVKSFCPP
;
A
#
# COMPACT_ATOMS: atom_id res chain seq x y z
N MET A 1 -63.34 16.91 15.93
CA MET A 1 -62.62 16.73 14.65
C MET A 1 -61.96 18.06 14.31
N ALA A 2 -60.64 18.17 14.49
CA ALA A 2 -59.91 19.40 14.16
C ALA A 2 -59.57 19.38 12.66
N SER A 3 -60.04 20.37 11.89
CA SER A 3 -59.66 20.52 10.49
C SER A 3 -58.30 21.21 10.39
N LEU A 4 -57.41 20.63 9.60
CA LEU A 4 -56.14 21.26 9.24
C LEU A 4 -56.42 22.41 8.27
N SER A 5 -55.77 23.56 8.48
CA SER A 5 -55.96 24.73 7.61
C SER A 5 -55.36 24.48 6.23
N ALA A 6 -55.90 25.14 5.19
CA ALA A 6 -55.36 25.04 3.84
C ALA A 6 -53.86 25.41 3.75
N GLN A 7 -53.39 26.29 4.64
CA GLN A 7 -51.97 26.65 4.74
C GLN A 7 -51.12 25.50 5.30
N THR A 8 -51.61 24.76 6.30
CA THR A 8 -50.90 23.57 6.81
C THR A 8 -50.77 22.46 5.76
N LEU A 9 -51.80 22.27 4.91
CA LEU A 9 -51.74 21.30 3.82
C LEU A 9 -50.75 21.71 2.73
N LEU A 10 -50.67 23.00 2.40
CA LEU A 10 -49.73 23.53 1.40
C LEU A 10 -48.27 23.41 1.87
N CYS A 11 -47.99 23.65 3.15
CA CYS A 11 -46.66 23.47 3.73
C CYS A 11 -46.22 21.99 3.71
N ILE A 12 -47.13 21.05 4.01
CA ILE A 12 -46.81 19.61 3.95
C ILE A 12 -46.51 19.19 2.50
N ALA A 13 -47.27 19.69 1.52
CA ALA A 13 -47.02 19.42 0.10
C ALA A 13 -45.67 19.96 -0.40
N LEU A 14 -45.27 21.15 0.04
CA LEU A 14 -43.96 21.74 -0.28
C LEU A 14 -42.78 20.98 0.35
N MET A 15 -42.95 20.45 1.57
CA MET A 15 -41.92 19.64 2.24
C MET A 15 -41.79 18.24 1.63
N ALA A 16 -42.88 17.69 1.10
CA ALA A 16 -42.88 16.39 0.43
C ALA A 16 -42.21 16.43 -0.95
N THR A 17 -42.29 17.55 -1.68
CA THR A 17 -41.67 17.67 -3.02
C THR A 17 -40.18 17.97 -2.98
N THR A 18 -39.66 18.61 -1.92
CA THR A 18 -38.21 18.82 -1.73
C THR A 18 -37.48 17.56 -1.27
N SER A 19 -38.18 16.61 -0.67
CA SER A 19 -37.59 15.34 -0.18
C SER A 19 -37.30 14.32 -1.29
N LEU A 20 -37.75 14.56 -2.54
CA LEU A 20 -37.56 13.64 -3.66
C LEU A 20 -36.33 13.95 -4.54
N VAL A 21 -35.51 14.94 -4.16
CA VAL A 21 -34.37 15.39 -4.98
C VAL A 21 -33.06 15.35 -4.19
N MET A 22 -32.74 14.20 -3.58
CA MET A 22 -31.38 13.90 -3.09
C MET A 22 -31.21 12.38 -2.95
N GLY A 23 -30.95 11.73 -4.09
CA GLY A 23 -30.34 10.41 -4.19
C GLY A 23 -29.24 10.51 -5.25
N LEU A 24 -28.15 11.15 -4.83
CA LEU A 24 -27.02 11.57 -5.65
C LEU A 24 -26.39 10.41 -6.43
N ASN A 25 -25.89 10.75 -7.62
CA ASN A 25 -24.88 10.04 -8.40
C ASN A 25 -24.03 9.10 -7.52
N GLY A 26 -24.31 7.82 -7.56
CA GLY A 26 -23.30 6.80 -7.32
C GLY A 26 -22.35 6.80 -8.51
N SER A 27 -21.48 7.81 -8.61
CA SER A 27 -20.20 7.57 -9.26
C SER A 27 -19.54 6.48 -8.43
N VAL A 28 -19.56 5.25 -8.94
CA VAL A 28 -18.56 4.25 -8.59
C VAL A 28 -17.25 4.89 -9.03
N GLU A 29 -16.64 5.70 -8.16
CA GLU A 29 -15.20 5.89 -8.26
C GLU A 29 -14.62 4.49 -8.25
N GLY A 30 -13.97 4.10 -9.34
CA GLY A 30 -13.19 2.87 -9.42
C GLY A 30 -11.95 2.96 -8.53
N GLY A 31 -12.13 3.35 -7.27
CA GLY A 31 -11.14 3.37 -6.22
C GLY A 31 -11.17 2.03 -5.48
N GLN A 32 -9.99 1.54 -5.11
CA GLN A 32 -9.87 0.38 -4.24
C GLN A 32 -10.47 0.74 -2.86
N ARG A 33 -11.24 -0.18 -2.26
CA ARG A 33 -11.78 0.02 -0.91
C ARG A 33 -10.65 0.10 0.12
N GLU A 34 -10.90 0.77 1.25
CA GLU A 34 -9.95 0.81 2.36
C GLU A 34 -9.66 -0.60 2.90
N PHE A 35 -8.39 -0.84 3.23
CA PHE A 35 -7.87 -2.12 3.73
C PHE A 35 -8.26 -2.36 5.19
N ASP A 36 -8.27 -3.63 5.60
CA ASP A 36 -8.72 -4.01 6.93
C ASP A 36 -7.57 -4.09 7.94
N TYR A 37 -6.38 -4.54 7.52
CA TYR A 37 -5.18 -4.62 8.35
C TYR A 37 -3.88 -4.55 7.54
N PHE A 38 -2.75 -4.36 8.23
CA PHE A 38 -1.41 -4.52 7.64
C PHE A 38 -0.81 -5.87 8.02
N ALA A 39 -0.33 -6.61 7.03
CA ALA A 39 0.54 -7.76 7.21
C ALA A 39 2.00 -7.31 7.07
N LEU A 40 2.79 -7.42 8.16
CA LEU A 40 4.24 -7.27 8.10
C LEU A 40 4.86 -8.64 7.77
N ALA A 41 5.36 -8.78 6.55
CA ALA A 41 6.05 -9.99 6.11
C ALA A 41 7.54 -9.87 6.37
N LEU A 42 8.07 -10.81 7.16
CA LEU A 42 9.50 -10.96 7.40
C LEU A 42 10.05 -12.16 6.63
N GLN A 43 11.30 -12.07 6.19
CA GLN A 43 12.01 -13.14 5.51
C GLN A 43 13.28 -13.52 6.25
N TRP A 44 13.60 -14.82 6.24
CA TRP A 44 14.79 -15.37 6.87
C TRP A 44 15.94 -15.48 5.86
N PRO A 45 17.02 -14.68 5.99
CA PRO A 45 18.14 -14.72 5.06
C PRO A 45 18.83 -16.07 5.02
N GLY A 46 18.89 -16.81 6.14
CA GLY A 46 19.55 -18.12 6.17
C GLY A 46 18.95 -19.10 5.16
N THR A 47 17.62 -19.13 5.00
CA THR A 47 16.95 -19.99 4.01
C THR A 47 17.13 -19.46 2.58
N ILE A 48 16.98 -18.14 2.38
CA ILE A 48 17.02 -17.53 1.04
C ILE A 48 18.46 -17.55 0.49
N CYS A 49 19.41 -17.07 1.28
CA CYS A 49 20.81 -16.95 0.89
C CYS A 49 21.51 -18.30 0.72
N HIS A 50 21.02 -19.38 1.36
CA HIS A 50 21.55 -20.73 1.14
C HIS A 50 21.46 -21.16 -0.33
N ARG A 51 20.48 -20.65 -1.08
CA ARG A 51 20.30 -20.95 -2.52
C ARG A 51 21.01 -19.96 -3.44
N THR A 52 21.64 -18.92 -2.90
CA THR A 52 22.34 -17.90 -3.69
C THR A 52 23.60 -18.48 -4.31
N ARG A 53 23.63 -18.57 -5.65
CA ARG A 53 24.80 -19.04 -6.42
C ARG A 53 25.57 -17.94 -7.14
N HIS A 54 24.96 -16.77 -7.30
CA HIS A 54 25.53 -15.63 -8.00
C HIS A 54 25.33 -14.36 -7.19
N CYS A 55 26.35 -13.50 -7.20
CA CYS A 55 26.37 -12.24 -6.48
C CYS A 55 26.22 -11.06 -7.43
N CYS A 56 25.64 -9.99 -6.89
CA CYS A 56 25.43 -8.71 -7.56
C CYS A 56 25.33 -7.62 -6.49
N SER A 57 25.40 -6.36 -6.89
CA SER A 57 25.38 -5.21 -5.97
C SER A 57 24.10 -5.10 -5.14
N SER A 58 22.96 -5.54 -5.67
CA SER A 58 21.67 -5.47 -4.97
C SER A 58 21.42 -6.60 -3.99
N ASN A 59 22.18 -7.70 -4.05
CA ASN A 59 21.92 -8.89 -3.24
C ASN A 59 22.68 -8.83 -1.90
N ALA A 60 21.94 -8.62 -0.81
CA ALA A 60 22.55 -8.52 0.51
C ALA A 60 23.11 -9.85 1.06
N CYS A 61 22.78 -11.00 0.46
CA CYS A 61 23.44 -12.27 0.77
C CYS A 61 24.95 -12.26 0.47
N CYS A 62 25.41 -11.33 -0.36
CA CYS A 62 26.79 -11.25 -0.85
C CYS A 62 27.60 -10.13 -0.21
N ARG A 63 27.17 -9.60 0.95
CA ARG A 63 27.85 -8.49 1.63
C ARG A 63 28.95 -8.96 2.60
N GLY A 64 29.38 -10.22 2.50
CA GLY A 64 30.41 -10.80 3.35
C GLY A 64 29.97 -10.81 4.82
N SER A 65 30.80 -10.28 5.72
CA SER A 65 30.49 -10.13 7.14
C SER A 65 29.29 -9.23 7.42
N ASN A 66 28.90 -8.38 6.46
CA ASN A 66 27.74 -7.48 6.56
C ASN A 66 26.47 -8.09 5.94
N SER A 67 26.47 -9.39 5.63
CA SER A 67 25.26 -10.08 5.17
C SER A 67 24.27 -10.22 6.32
N PRO A 68 22.96 -10.08 6.08
CA PRO A 68 21.97 -10.09 7.15
C PRO A 68 21.87 -11.49 7.77
N THR A 69 21.97 -11.55 9.10
CA THR A 69 21.86 -12.78 9.91
C THR A 69 20.59 -12.84 10.74
N GLU A 70 19.75 -11.81 10.64
CA GLU A 70 18.47 -11.67 11.35
C GLU A 70 17.33 -11.60 10.33
N PHE A 71 16.08 -11.71 10.81
CA PHE A 71 14.93 -11.47 9.95
C PHE A 71 15.00 -10.08 9.33
N THR A 72 14.80 -10.02 8.02
CA THR A 72 14.68 -8.77 7.28
C THR A 72 13.24 -8.59 6.82
N ILE A 73 12.83 -7.35 6.60
CA ILE A 73 11.53 -7.03 6.05
C ILE A 73 11.50 -7.54 4.60
N HIS A 74 10.44 -8.25 4.25
CA HIS A 74 10.09 -8.55 2.87
C HIS A 74 9.14 -7.46 2.37
N GLY A 75 8.04 -7.26 3.08
CA GLY A 75 6.98 -6.35 2.68
C GLY A 75 6.09 -5.91 3.83
N LEU A 76 5.40 -4.79 3.63
CA LEU A 76 4.30 -4.33 4.47
C LEU A 76 3.09 -4.18 3.57
N TRP A 77 2.10 -5.04 3.75
CA TRP A 77 1.01 -5.19 2.79
C TRP A 77 -0.34 -4.88 3.45
N PRO A 78 -1.12 -3.93 2.94
CA PRO A 78 -2.52 -3.80 3.29
C PRO A 78 -3.27 -5.02 2.75
N ASP A 79 -4.20 -5.53 3.54
CA ASP A 79 -4.87 -6.80 3.29
C ASP A 79 -6.32 -6.74 3.78
N TYR A 80 -7.14 -7.66 3.31
CA TYR A 80 -8.56 -7.73 3.67
C TYR A 80 -8.88 -9.00 4.47
N ASN A 81 -9.87 -8.91 5.36
CA ASN A 81 -10.33 -10.04 6.17
C ASN A 81 -10.93 -11.20 5.35
N ASP A 82 -11.27 -10.96 4.08
CA ASP A 82 -11.78 -11.97 3.15
C ASP A 82 -10.65 -12.77 2.46
N GLY A 83 -9.38 -12.46 2.76
CA GLY A 83 -8.20 -13.11 2.19
C GLY A 83 -7.77 -12.57 0.82
N THR A 84 -8.41 -11.52 0.31
CA THR A 84 -7.96 -10.75 -0.86
C THR A 84 -7.17 -9.51 -0.42
N TRP A 85 -6.48 -8.84 -1.34
CA TRP A 85 -5.70 -7.64 -1.01
C TRP A 85 -5.79 -6.59 -2.12
N PRO A 86 -5.71 -5.29 -1.77
CA PRO A 86 -5.51 -4.25 -2.77
C PRO A 86 -4.13 -4.42 -3.41
N SER A 87 -4.06 -4.26 -4.72
CA SER A 87 -2.77 -4.21 -5.43
C SER A 87 -2.80 -3.23 -6.59
N CYS A 88 -1.64 -2.64 -6.90
CA CYS A 88 -1.49 -1.74 -8.05
C CYS A 88 -2.48 -0.56 -8.06
N CYS A 89 -2.67 0.11 -6.91
CA CYS A 89 -3.78 1.05 -6.70
C CYS A 89 -3.61 2.40 -7.39
N ALA A 90 -2.36 2.87 -7.55
CA ALA A 90 -2.09 4.16 -8.17
C ALA A 90 -0.85 4.06 -9.04
N ARG A 91 -0.86 4.79 -10.16
CA ARG A 91 0.35 5.04 -10.97
C ARG A 91 1.26 6.07 -10.30
N ALA A 92 1.56 5.89 -9.01
CA ALA A 92 2.52 6.70 -8.30
C ALA A 92 3.92 6.27 -8.74
N ARG A 93 4.77 7.24 -9.14
CA ARG A 93 6.16 6.95 -9.45
C ARG A 93 6.94 6.93 -8.14
N PHE A 94 7.58 5.81 -7.85
CA PHE A 94 8.56 5.71 -6.78
C PHE A 94 9.74 6.67 -7.06
N ASP A 95 10.00 7.60 -6.15
CA ASP A 95 11.21 8.43 -6.15
C ASP A 95 12.11 8.06 -4.97
N VAL A 96 13.29 7.52 -5.29
CA VAL A 96 14.30 7.11 -4.30
C VAL A 96 14.76 8.28 -3.42
N LYS A 97 14.68 9.52 -3.91
CA LYS A 97 15.08 10.71 -3.15
C LYS A 97 14.21 10.89 -1.90
N GLU A 98 12.94 10.50 -1.97
CA GLU A 98 12.04 10.63 -0.84
C GLU A 98 12.46 9.75 0.34
N ILE A 99 13.05 8.59 0.09
CA ILE A 99 13.52 7.66 1.13
C ILE A 99 15.02 7.79 1.41
N SER A 100 15.70 8.77 0.80
CA SER A 100 17.14 8.97 1.00
C SER A 100 17.57 9.08 2.47
N PRO A 101 16.78 9.69 3.40
CA PRO A 101 17.16 9.72 4.81
C PRO A 101 17.14 8.35 5.51
N LEU A 102 16.45 7.36 4.93
CA LEU A 102 16.28 6.02 5.50
C LEU A 102 17.24 5.00 4.89
N MET A 103 18.10 5.42 3.97
CA MET A 103 18.81 4.50 3.09
C MET A 103 19.64 3.47 3.85
N ASP A 104 20.29 3.88 4.96
CA ASP A 104 21.08 2.97 5.79
C ASP A 104 20.20 1.94 6.51
N ALA A 105 19.07 2.38 7.07
CA ALA A 105 18.10 1.51 7.72
C ALA A 105 17.45 0.53 6.71
N LEU A 106 17.07 1.00 5.53
CA LEU A 106 16.52 0.16 4.46
C LEU A 106 17.53 -0.85 3.94
N GLN A 107 18.80 -0.45 3.77
CA GLN A 107 19.84 -1.39 3.38
C GLN A 107 20.11 -2.44 4.45
N LYS A 108 19.96 -2.12 5.74
CA LYS A 108 20.18 -3.05 6.84
C LYS A 108 19.00 -3.98 7.08
N TYR A 109 17.80 -3.43 7.22
CA TYR A 109 16.62 -4.14 7.70
C TYR A 109 15.63 -4.53 6.59
N TRP A 110 15.66 -3.88 5.43
CA TRP A 110 14.80 -4.19 4.29
C TRP A 110 15.57 -4.42 2.97
N PRO A 111 16.70 -5.15 2.95
CA PRO A 111 17.47 -5.35 1.72
C PRO A 111 16.78 -6.30 0.73
N SER A 112 17.14 -6.16 -0.56
CA SER A 112 16.94 -7.26 -1.52
C SER A 112 17.90 -8.40 -1.22
N LEU A 113 17.40 -9.63 -1.27
CA LEU A 113 18.19 -10.87 -1.22
C LEU A 113 18.33 -11.52 -2.61
N TYR A 114 17.92 -10.79 -3.66
CA TYR A 114 17.88 -11.27 -5.04
C TYR A 114 18.64 -10.32 -5.98
N CYS A 115 19.15 -10.89 -7.09
CA CYS A 115 19.84 -10.16 -8.15
C CYS A 115 18.93 -9.69 -9.28
N SER A 116 17.78 -10.33 -9.47
CA SER A 116 16.80 -9.90 -10.45
C SER A 116 16.16 -8.59 -10.02
N ARG A 117 16.00 -7.66 -10.96
CA ARG A 117 15.11 -6.51 -10.76
C ARG A 117 13.67 -6.99 -10.66
N SER A 118 12.93 -6.46 -9.70
CA SER A 118 11.52 -6.79 -9.49
C SER A 118 10.63 -6.07 -10.50
N SER A 119 9.55 -6.73 -10.93
CA SER A 119 8.54 -6.13 -11.82
C SER A 119 7.71 -5.09 -11.08
N THR A 120 7.29 -4.03 -11.76
CA THR A 120 6.34 -3.04 -11.22
C THR A 120 5.00 -3.18 -11.95
N CYS A 121 3.90 -2.79 -11.32
CA CYS A 121 2.52 -2.98 -11.79
C CYS A 121 2.27 -2.42 -13.19
N PHE A 122 2.81 -1.24 -13.49
CA PHE A 122 2.49 -0.50 -14.70
C PHE A 122 3.58 -0.55 -15.77
N SER A 123 4.17 -1.74 -15.97
CA SER A 123 5.09 -2.11 -17.08
C SER A 123 6.56 -1.67 -16.96
N GLY A 124 7.10 -1.67 -15.74
CA GLY A 124 8.53 -1.42 -15.49
C GLY A 124 9.24 -2.56 -14.75
N LYS A 125 10.55 -2.39 -14.59
CA LYS A 125 11.35 -3.09 -13.59
C LYS A 125 11.93 -2.07 -12.62
N GLY A 126 11.83 -2.31 -11.33
CA GLY A 126 12.30 -1.42 -10.28
C GLY A 126 13.45 -2.01 -9.47
N ILE A 127 13.93 -1.23 -8.51
CA ILE A 127 14.58 -1.79 -7.33
C ILE A 127 13.52 -2.39 -6.40
N PHE A 128 13.95 -3.21 -5.46
CA PHE A 128 13.06 -3.94 -4.56
C PHE A 128 12.04 -3.04 -3.84
N TRP A 129 12.45 -1.91 -3.25
CA TRP A 129 11.52 -1.00 -2.58
C TRP A 129 10.49 -0.36 -3.51
N ALA A 130 10.86 -0.12 -4.77
CA ALA A 130 9.91 0.40 -5.76
C ALA A 130 8.82 -0.63 -6.08
N HIS A 131 9.18 -1.91 -6.09
CA HIS A 131 8.23 -3.00 -6.27
C HIS A 131 7.26 -3.13 -5.09
N GLU A 132 7.78 -3.13 -3.86
CA GLU A 132 6.94 -3.24 -2.66
C GLU A 132 5.96 -2.07 -2.55
N VAL A 133 6.41 -0.84 -2.81
CA VAL A 133 5.56 0.35 -2.74
C VAL A 133 4.48 0.34 -3.82
N ASP A 134 4.83 -0.03 -5.05
CA ASP A 134 3.90 -0.03 -6.19
C ASP A 134 2.86 -1.16 -6.10
N ILE A 135 3.27 -2.36 -5.68
CA ILE A 135 2.36 -3.50 -5.55
C ILE A 135 1.46 -3.35 -4.32
N ALA A 136 2.02 -2.98 -3.17
CA ALA A 136 1.29 -3.00 -1.91
C ALA A 136 0.36 -1.80 -1.71
N CYS A 137 0.25 -0.88 -2.68
CA CYS A 137 -0.59 0.31 -2.55
C CYS A 137 -0.27 1.20 -1.34
N ILE A 138 0.96 1.13 -0.82
CA ILE A 138 1.40 1.94 0.32
C ILE A 138 2.06 3.24 -0.19
N SER A 139 1.94 4.31 0.60
CA SER A 139 2.67 5.55 0.33
C SER A 139 4.09 5.48 0.90
N LEU A 140 5.03 6.18 0.25
CA LEU A 140 6.39 6.38 0.77
C LEU A 140 6.42 7.04 2.15
N TYR A 141 5.35 7.77 2.52
CA TYR A 141 5.19 8.30 3.86
C TYR A 141 5.17 7.20 4.93
N ILE A 142 4.44 6.11 4.67
CA ILE A 142 4.35 4.98 5.60
C ILE A 142 5.72 4.34 5.79
N VAL A 143 6.48 4.15 4.71
CA VAL A 143 7.86 3.61 4.77
C VAL A 143 8.76 4.47 5.68
N LYS A 144 8.62 5.80 5.65
CA LYS A 144 9.34 6.72 6.55
C LYS A 144 8.99 6.56 8.02
N SER A 145 7.76 6.19 8.33
CA SER A 145 7.31 6.02 9.72
C SER A 145 7.78 4.69 10.33
N PHE A 146 8.12 3.68 9.52
CA PHE A 146 8.47 2.34 9.99
C PHE A 146 9.97 2.11 10.20
N CYS A 147 10.86 2.88 9.57
CA CYS A 147 12.28 2.81 9.88
C CYS A 147 12.59 3.69 11.10
N PRO A 148 13.08 3.12 12.22
CA PRO A 148 13.61 3.95 13.31
C PRO A 148 14.80 4.77 12.80
N PRO A 149 15.03 5.97 13.37
CA PRO A 149 16.17 6.82 13.02
C PRO A 149 17.52 6.16 13.34
#